data_AF-A0A212CK39-F1
#
_entry.id   AF-A0A212CK39-F1
#
_cell.length_a   1.000
_cell.length_b   1.000
_cell.length_c   1.000
_cell.angle_alpha   90.00
_cell.angle_beta   90.00
_cell.angle_gamma   90.00
#
_symmetry.space_group_name_H-M   'P 1'
#
loop_
_entity.id
_entity.type
_entity.pdbx_description
1 polymer ?
#
loop_
_entity_poly.entity_id
_entity_poly.type
_entity_poly.pdbx_seq_one_letter_code
_entity_poly.pdbx_strand_id
1 'polypeptide(L)'
;MMMKSWKIAIESLGFKRFKYSKFSHMHLMAFRKTSLKTTSDLVSRNYPGMLYIPQDFNSIEDEEYSNPSCYVRSDIEDEQLAYGFTELPDAPYDSDSGESQASSIPFYELEDPILLLS
;
A
#
# COMPACT_ATOMS: atom_id res chain seq x y z
N MET A 1 0.50 -7.50 16.04
CA MET A 1 1.26 -6.41 15.41
C MET A 1 0.67 -6.09 14.04
N MET A 2 0.63 -4.81 13.68
CA MET A 2 -0.07 -4.19 12.54
C MET A 2 -0.02 -4.98 11.23
N MET A 3 1.17 -5.36 10.75
CA MET A 3 1.34 -6.15 9.51
C MET A 3 0.58 -7.48 9.51
N LYS A 4 0.45 -8.13 10.68
CA LYS A 4 -0.36 -9.36 10.84
C LYS A 4 -1.85 -9.05 10.71
N SER A 5 -2.31 -7.93 11.28
CA SER A 5 -3.70 -7.48 11.17
C SER A 5 -4.05 -7.15 9.72
N TRP A 6 -3.17 -6.43 9.03
CA TRP A 6 -3.32 -6.05 7.62
C TRP A 6 -3.39 -7.29 6.72
N LYS A 7 -2.49 -8.25 6.92
CA LYS A 7 -2.53 -9.54 6.21
C LYS A 7 -3.88 -10.25 6.39
N ILE A 8 -4.37 -10.36 7.63
CA ILE A 8 -5.62 -11.07 7.92
C ILE A 8 -6.81 -10.37 7.27
N ALA A 9 -6.86 -9.03 7.33
CA ALA A 9 -7.90 -8.24 6.68
C ALA A 9 -7.90 -8.44 5.15
N ILE A 10 -6.73 -8.45 4.52
CA ILE A 10 -6.64 -8.61 3.07
C ILE A 10 -6.94 -10.07 2.67
N GLU A 11 -6.53 -11.06 3.47
CA GLU A 11 -6.82 -12.48 3.19
C GLU A 11 -8.30 -12.83 3.41
N SER A 12 -9.01 -12.18 4.34
CA SER A 12 -10.45 -12.38 4.54
C SER A 12 -11.29 -11.88 3.36
N LEU A 13 -10.75 -10.93 2.58
CA LEU A 13 -11.30 -10.51 1.29
C LEU A 13 -11.13 -11.57 0.19
N GLY A 14 -10.46 -12.70 0.43
CA GLY A 14 -10.20 -13.72 -0.59
C GLY A 14 -8.96 -13.45 -1.43
N PHE A 15 -8.05 -12.63 -0.92
CA PHE A 15 -6.70 -12.52 -1.47
C PHE A 15 -5.76 -13.51 -0.78
N LYS A 16 -4.65 -13.83 -1.44
CA LYS A 16 -3.52 -14.56 -0.86
C LYS A 16 -2.26 -13.74 -1.08
N ARG A 17 -1.40 -13.69 -0.06
CA ARG A 17 -0.12 -12.98 -0.19
C ARG A 17 0.76 -13.70 -1.22
N PHE A 18 1.17 -12.94 -2.23
CA PHE A 18 2.00 -13.41 -3.34
C PHE A 18 3.48 -13.13 -3.08
N LYS A 19 3.81 -11.96 -2.53
CA LYS A 19 5.19 -11.58 -2.20
C LYS A 19 5.23 -10.74 -0.94
N TYR A 20 6.32 -10.88 -0.20
CA TYR A 20 6.64 -10.04 0.94
C TYR A 20 8.13 -9.68 0.91
N SER A 21 8.45 -8.41 1.14
CA SER A 21 9.83 -7.95 1.26
C SER A 21 9.91 -6.92 2.38
N LYS A 22 10.87 -7.12 3.28
CA LYS A 22 11.13 -6.23 4.41
C LYS A 22 12.45 -5.51 4.20
N PHE A 23 12.41 -4.19 4.20
CA PHE A 23 13.57 -3.31 4.29
C PHE A 23 13.64 -2.68 5.67
N SER A 24 14.72 -1.97 5.97
CA SER A 24 14.97 -1.34 7.27
C SER A 24 13.82 -0.47 7.76
N HIS A 25 13.13 0.23 6.85
CA HIS A 25 12.05 1.17 7.18
C HIS A 25 10.76 0.91 6.37
N MET A 26 10.69 -0.18 5.62
CA MET A 26 9.60 -0.41 4.67
C MET A 26 9.17 -1.87 4.63
N HIS A 27 7.87 -2.08 4.59
CA HIS A 27 7.25 -3.37 4.37
C HIS A 27 6.51 -3.36 3.03
N LEU A 28 6.96 -4.17 2.08
CA LEU A 28 6.25 -4.39 0.82
C LEU A 28 5.46 -5.70 0.93
N MET A 29 4.15 -5.61 0.74
CA MET A 29 3.26 -6.77 0.67
C MET A 29 2.49 -6.72 -0.65
N ALA A 30 2.63 -7.78 -1.46
CA ALA A 30 1.84 -7.96 -2.67
C ALA A 30 0.84 -9.09 -2.46
N PHE A 31 -0.39 -8.87 -2.89
CA PHE A 31 -1.49 -9.82 -2.75
C PHE A 31 -2.14 -10.09 -4.10
N ARG A 32 -2.52 -11.36 -4.34
CA ARG A 32 -3.26 -11.78 -5.53
C ARG A 32 -4.66 -12.23 -5.11
N LYS A 33 -5.68 -11.79 -5.84
CA LYS A 33 -7.07 -12.26 -5.63
C LYS A 33 -7.16 -13.72 -6.07
N THR A 34 -7.62 -14.60 -5.17
CA THR A 34 -7.75 -16.05 -5.45
C THR A 34 -9.16 -16.57 -5.23
N SER A 35 -10.03 -15.81 -4.57
CA SER A 35 -11.43 -16.13 -4.34
C SER A 35 -12.30 -14.89 -4.51
N LEU A 36 -13.41 -15.04 -5.24
CA LEU A 36 -14.48 -14.04 -5.31
C LEU A 36 -15.30 -13.97 -4.02
N LYS A 37 -15.30 -15.05 -3.23
CA LYS A 37 -16.01 -15.13 -1.95
C LYS A 37 -15.12 -14.62 -0.82
N THR A 38 -15.68 -13.78 0.03
CA THR A 38 -15.09 -13.41 1.32
C THR A 38 -15.31 -14.57 2.31
N THR A 39 -14.30 -14.89 3.11
CA THR A 39 -14.33 -16.08 3.98
C THR A 39 -14.82 -15.77 5.40
N SER A 40 -15.06 -14.50 5.73
CA SER A 40 -15.42 -14.11 7.10
C SER A 40 -16.22 -12.80 7.16
N ASP A 41 -17.21 -12.72 8.05
CA ASP A 41 -17.94 -11.49 8.37
C ASP A 41 -17.09 -10.45 9.14
N LEU A 42 -15.83 -10.77 9.46
CA LEU A 42 -14.82 -9.80 9.91
C LEU A 42 -14.69 -8.61 8.94
N VAL A 43 -15.00 -8.85 7.66
CA VAL A 43 -15.08 -7.90 6.55
C VAL A 43 -16.14 -6.80 6.79
N SER A 44 -17.27 -7.13 7.42
CA SER A 44 -18.40 -6.20 7.54
C SER A 44 -18.20 -5.14 8.63
N ARG A 45 -17.47 -5.48 9.71
CA ARG A 45 -17.48 -4.67 10.95
C ARG A 45 -16.11 -4.20 11.46
N ASN A 46 -15.00 -4.81 11.05
CA ASN A 46 -13.70 -4.59 11.70
C ASN A 46 -12.58 -4.04 10.79
N TYR A 47 -12.84 -3.71 9.51
CA TYR A 47 -11.79 -3.21 8.61
C TYR A 47 -11.05 -1.97 9.12
N PRO A 48 -11.73 -0.92 9.63
CA PRO A 48 -11.04 0.27 10.09
C PRO A 48 -10.02 -0.04 11.20
N GLY A 49 -10.38 -0.96 12.12
CA GLY A 49 -9.49 -1.39 13.20
C GLY A 49 -8.42 -2.39 12.77
N MET A 50 -8.54 -3.00 11.58
CA MET A 50 -7.60 -4.00 11.12
C MET A 50 -6.61 -3.50 10.07
N LEU A 51 -6.95 -2.45 9.31
CA LEU A 51 -6.10 -1.80 8.29
C LEU A 51 -5.64 -0.41 8.73
N TYR A 52 -5.56 -0.20 10.04
CA TYR A 52 -5.22 1.09 10.62
C TYR A 52 -3.74 1.43 10.39
N ILE A 53 -3.46 2.70 10.15
CA ILE A 53 -2.12 3.28 10.10
C ILE A 53 -1.92 4.09 11.39
N PRO A 54 -0.78 3.99 12.12
CA PRO A 54 -0.63 4.65 13.41
C PRO A 54 -0.81 6.17 13.32
N GLN A 55 -0.39 6.75 12.19
CA GLN A 55 -0.53 8.17 11.87
C GLN A 55 -2.00 8.62 11.84
N ASP A 56 -2.96 7.72 11.57
CA ASP A 56 -4.40 8.05 11.53
C ASP A 56 -4.95 8.47 12.91
N PHE A 57 -4.25 8.13 14.00
CA PHE A 57 -4.69 8.39 15.38
C PHE A 57 -3.96 9.56 16.04
N ASN A 58 -3.01 10.18 15.34
CA ASN A 58 -2.49 11.46 15.76
C ASN A 58 -3.61 12.47 15.45
N SER A 59 -4.48 12.73 16.43
CA SER A 59 -5.42 13.82 16.34
C SER A 59 -4.63 15.11 16.15
N ILE A 60 -5.13 15.99 15.30
CA ILE A 60 -4.62 17.37 15.13
C ILE A 60 -4.52 18.09 16.49
N GLU A 61 -5.28 17.63 17.50
CA GLU A 61 -5.24 18.11 18.88
C GLU A 61 -3.90 17.89 19.60
N ASP A 62 -3.16 16.81 19.29
CA ASP A 62 -1.82 16.57 19.87
C ASP A 62 -0.70 17.34 19.12
N GLU A 63 -0.97 17.80 17.88
CA GLU A 63 -0.07 18.73 17.19
C GLU A 63 -0.17 20.15 17.75
N GLU A 64 -1.30 20.53 18.38
CA GLU A 64 -1.51 21.86 18.97
C GLU A 64 -0.50 22.19 20.10
N TYR A 65 0.01 21.17 20.78
CA TYR A 65 0.99 21.35 21.87
C TYR A 65 2.47 21.32 21.43
N SER A 66 2.78 20.92 20.18
CA SER A 66 4.17 20.88 19.69
C SER A 66 4.44 21.65 18.40
N ASN A 67 3.42 22.22 17.73
CA ASN A 67 3.60 23.21 16.67
C ASN A 67 2.34 24.08 16.48
N PRO A 68 2.41 25.43 16.52
CA PRO A 68 1.24 26.30 16.48
C PRO A 68 0.67 26.52 15.07
N SER A 69 0.85 25.61 14.13
CA SER A 69 0.24 25.71 12.80
C SER A 69 -0.12 24.34 12.28
N CYS A 70 -1.42 24.05 12.23
CA CYS A 70 -1.97 23.29 11.12
C CYS A 70 -1.30 23.85 9.86
N TYR A 71 -0.37 23.10 9.26
CA TYR A 71 0.41 23.55 8.10
C TYR A 71 -0.53 23.48 6.89
N VAL A 72 -1.50 24.39 6.86
CA VAL A 72 -2.34 24.64 5.71
C VAL A 72 -1.39 25.18 4.66
N ARG A 73 -1.15 24.37 3.63
CA ARG A 73 -0.34 24.77 2.50
C ARG A 73 -0.92 26.06 1.92
N SER A 74 -0.06 27.04 1.72
CA SER A 74 -0.44 28.34 1.17
C SER A 74 -0.75 28.24 -0.33
N ASP A 75 -1.59 29.15 -0.84
CA ASP A 75 -1.88 29.24 -2.27
C ASP A 75 -0.61 29.35 -3.13
N ILE A 76 0.42 30.03 -2.60
CA ILE A 76 1.74 30.15 -3.24
C ILE A 76 2.47 28.81 -3.36
N GLU A 77 2.44 27.98 -2.30
CA GLU A 77 3.06 26.66 -2.34
C GLU A 77 2.31 25.71 -3.30
N ASP A 78 0.99 25.84 -3.38
CA ASP A 78 0.18 25.09 -4.35
C ASP A 78 0.43 25.55 -5.80
N GLU A 79 0.58 26.85 -6.05
CA GLU A 79 0.95 27.37 -7.37
C GLU A 79 2.35 26.89 -7.80
N GLN A 80 3.33 26.91 -6.89
CA GLN A 80 4.68 26.38 -7.16
C GLN A 80 4.65 24.88 -7.48
N LEU A 81 3.85 24.11 -6.75
CA LEU A 81 3.67 22.69 -7.00
C LEU A 81 3.03 22.44 -8.38
N ALA A 82 1.97 23.19 -8.70
CA ALA A 82 1.31 23.12 -10.00
C ALA A 82 2.27 23.46 -11.15
N TYR A 83 3.14 24.46 -10.95
CA TYR A 83 4.13 24.85 -11.95
C TYR A 83 5.13 23.72 -12.24
N GLY A 84 5.55 22.96 -11.22
CA GLY A 84 6.45 21.81 -11.40
C GLY A 84 5.89 20.73 -12.33
N PHE A 85 4.57 20.60 -12.44
CA PHE A 85 3.95 19.67 -13.41
C PHE A 85 4.05 20.15 -14.86
N THR A 86 4.33 21.43 -15.09
CA THR A 86 4.57 21.96 -16.45
C THR A 86 5.96 21.58 -16.98
N GLU A 87 6.87 21.13 -16.11
CA GLU A 87 8.20 20.63 -16.47
C GLU A 87 8.20 19.14 -16.89
N LEU A 88 7.07 18.44 -16.73
CA LEU A 88 6.97 17.07 -17.20
C LEU A 88 7.08 17.04 -18.72
N PRO A 89 7.78 16.05 -19.29
CA PRO A 89 7.87 15.93 -20.74
C PRO A 89 6.46 15.78 -21.32
N ASP A 90 6.17 16.54 -22.38
CA ASP A 90 5.00 16.29 -23.22
C ASP A 90 5.10 14.83 -23.65
N ALA A 91 4.25 13.97 -23.07
CA ALA A 91 4.34 12.54 -23.34
C ALA A 91 4.22 12.36 -24.85
N PRO A 92 5.23 11.78 -25.53
CA PRO A 92 5.01 11.33 -26.90
C PRO A 92 3.90 10.29 -26.79
N TYR A 93 2.78 10.57 -27.45
CA TYR A 93 1.71 9.61 -27.59
C TYR A 93 2.19 8.50 -28.53
N ASP A 94 3.06 7.63 -28.05
CA ASP A 94 3.31 6.32 -28.64
C ASP A 94 2.54 5.32 -27.79
N SER A 95 1.22 5.33 -27.98
CA SER A 95 0.36 4.20 -27.64
C SER A 95 0.76 3.02 -28.53
N ASP A 96 1.87 2.35 -28.21
CA ASP A 96 2.10 0.99 -28.65
C ASP A 96 1.34 0.07 -27.68
N SER A 97 0.01 0.13 -27.80
CA SER A 97 -0.89 -0.91 -27.29
C SER A 97 -0.76 -2.14 -28.17
N GLY A 98 0.43 -2.74 -28.18
CA GLY A 98 0.81 -3.86 -29.02
C GLY A 98 1.64 -4.85 -28.24
N GLU A 99 1.01 -5.98 -27.91
CA GLU A 99 1.63 -7.27 -27.56
C GLU A 99 2.05 -7.51 -26.10
N SER A 100 1.16 -8.24 -25.43
CA SER A 100 1.42 -9.15 -24.31
C SER A 100 2.63 -10.05 -24.58
N GLN A 101 3.81 -9.70 -24.07
CA GLN A 101 4.90 -10.66 -23.94
C GLN A 101 4.69 -11.46 -22.65
N ALA A 102 4.25 -12.72 -22.81
CA ALA A 102 4.24 -13.71 -21.74
C ALA A 102 5.67 -13.88 -21.21
N SER A 103 5.94 -13.44 -19.97
CA SER A 103 7.25 -13.69 -19.35
C SER A 103 7.34 -15.14 -18.89
N SER A 104 7.98 -15.98 -19.68
CA SER A 104 8.46 -17.32 -19.32
C SER A 104 9.77 -17.20 -18.54
N ILE A 105 9.71 -16.79 -17.27
CA ILE A 105 10.85 -16.92 -16.35
C ILE A 105 10.66 -18.17 -15.48
N PRO A 106 11.61 -19.13 -15.47
CA PRO A 106 11.52 -20.32 -14.64
C PRO A 106 11.52 -19.95 -13.15
N PHE A 107 10.56 -20.54 -12.43
CA PHE A 107 10.30 -20.35 -11.02
C PHE A 107 11.32 -21.13 -10.19
N TYR A 108 12.22 -20.43 -9.50
CA TYR A 108 13.00 -21.04 -8.42
C TYR A 108 12.25 -20.84 -7.11
N GLU A 109 11.62 -21.92 -6.65
CA GLU A 109 11.04 -22.06 -5.32
C GLU A 109 12.19 -22.07 -4.31
N LEU A 110 12.59 -20.89 -3.83
CA LEU A 110 13.52 -20.80 -2.70
C LEU A 110 12.70 -21.04 -1.43
N GLU A 111 12.86 -22.24 -0.88
CA GLU A 111 12.28 -22.67 0.39
C GLU A 111 12.60 -21.65 1.49
N ASP A 112 11.55 -21.07 2.07
CA ASP A 112 11.63 -20.05 3.11
C ASP A 112 11.92 -20.70 4.47
N PRO A 113 13.08 -20.43 5.11
CA PRO A 113 13.46 -21.03 6.39
C PRO A 113 12.60 -20.57 7.58
N ILE A 114 11.65 -19.64 7.40
CA ILE A 114 10.79 -19.16 8.49
C ILE A 114 9.60 -20.10 8.78
N LEU A 115 9.30 -21.08 7.91
CA LEU A 115 8.20 -22.03 8.13
C LEU A 115 8.52 -23.17 9.12
N LEU A 116 9.73 -23.23 9.68
CA LEU A 116 10.11 -24.26 10.68
C LEU A 116 9.83 -23.85 12.14
N LEU A 117 9.21 -22.69 12.36
CA LEU A 117 8.85 -22.20 13.70
C LEU A 117 7.37 -21.79 13.73
N SER A 118 6.46 -22.74 13.56
CA SER A 118 5.04 -22.62 13.93
C SER A 118 4.41 -23.99 14.14
#